data_AF-A0A9W8LIU4-F1
#
_entry.id   AF-A0A9W8LIU4-F1
#
_cell.length_a   1.000
_cell.length_b   1.000
_cell.length_c   1.000
_cell.angle_alpha   90.00
_cell.angle_beta   90.00
_cell.angle_gamma   90.00
#
_symmetry.space_group_name_H-M   'P 1'
#
loop_
_entity.id
_entity.type
_entity.pdbx_description
1 polymer ?
#
loop_
_entity_poly.entity_id
_entity_poly.type
_entity_poly.pdbx_seq_one_letter_code
_entity_poly.pdbx_strand_id
1 'polypeptide(L)'
;TGAVAARALGALVNARPHFNFRRDILAALVDVYVQPAARINVAAFGAMARAARLAVLRLFRSDASGEASQIAVVLASKRIKRLAYRVDASALRPWLHLRLREELRENPDDRRRADEAQRRREAERERKRLERRKKGGGAARAEARRALHATKKQAKAQRVQRDVDRTLREAEAEVSREERERWHAETLKQVFVTYFRILKQRDNIGGLLPAVLEGLARYAHLISVEFFVDLFGLLKKIMRGQHGTGVVEPGAATDGGDDGDLVSPHVALRTSLLCILTALHILTGQGEALNLDVRDFFYQLYALLPPLAAAPQIEATRMSLLSDGTRYVVYLTPAEVAAANAATATATAGATATAAAAALPTTTADPDLDDPADGAAWEETVRSEADLLFECLHLMFLGRTKVASVPRVAAFCKRLAVGALHWPPRTAARAIDFIYRLLIKYPALDCLLSSDEQAGSGLHLAHLDDPDMCNPLATCLFELHWLQIHHSPRVQAAAARLLAFVRSETKKQRM
;
A
#
# COMPACT_ATOMS: atom_id res chain seq x y z
N THR A 1 21.95 -0.87 -25.81
CA THR A 1 22.42 -2.25 -25.55
C THR A 1 22.13 -2.70 -24.12
N GLY A 2 22.55 -1.95 -23.08
CA GLY A 2 22.36 -2.37 -21.67
C GLY A 2 20.91 -2.63 -21.23
N ALA A 3 19.93 -1.84 -21.69
CA ALA A 3 18.51 -2.05 -21.37
C ALA A 3 17.93 -3.35 -21.97
N VAL A 4 18.46 -3.81 -23.11
CA VAL A 4 18.06 -5.09 -23.73
C VAL A 4 18.66 -6.25 -22.94
N ALA A 5 19.91 -6.14 -22.51
CA ALA A 5 20.54 -7.13 -21.64
C ALA A 5 19.79 -7.28 -20.30
N ALA A 6 19.38 -6.17 -19.67
CA ALA A 6 18.58 -6.21 -18.46
C ALA A 6 17.22 -6.89 -18.67
N ARG A 7 16.56 -6.66 -19.82
CA ARG A 7 15.33 -7.37 -20.19
C ARG A 7 15.55 -8.87 -20.42
N ALA A 8 16.61 -9.25 -21.11
CA ALA A 8 16.95 -10.66 -21.35
C ALA A 8 17.25 -11.41 -20.04
N LEU A 9 18.08 -10.82 -19.17
CA LEU A 9 18.34 -11.38 -17.84
C LEU A 9 17.07 -11.46 -16.98
N GLY A 10 16.21 -10.44 -17.06
CA GLY A 10 14.92 -10.43 -16.38
C GLY A 10 13.96 -11.52 -16.88
N ALA A 11 13.89 -11.73 -18.20
CA ALA A 11 13.08 -12.78 -18.80
C ALA A 11 13.56 -14.18 -18.37
N LEU A 12 14.88 -14.39 -18.30
CA LEU A 12 15.46 -15.65 -17.86
C LEU A 12 15.10 -15.99 -16.41
N VAL A 13 15.20 -15.01 -15.51
CA VAL A 13 14.85 -15.18 -14.09
C VAL A 13 13.35 -15.46 -13.90
N ASN A 14 12.49 -14.79 -14.65
CA ASN A 14 11.04 -14.98 -14.55
C ASN A 14 10.57 -16.30 -15.18
N ALA A 15 11.20 -16.76 -16.27
CA ALA A 15 10.85 -18.02 -16.92
C ALA A 15 11.33 -19.25 -16.14
N ARG A 16 12.52 -19.18 -15.53
CA ARG A 16 13.15 -20.31 -14.82
C ARG A 16 13.82 -19.84 -13.51
N PRO A 17 13.04 -19.65 -12.43
CA PRO A 17 13.57 -19.17 -11.15
C PRO A 17 14.50 -20.17 -10.44
N HIS A 18 14.40 -21.47 -10.73
CA HIS A 18 15.20 -22.53 -10.10
C HIS A 18 16.61 -22.72 -10.68
N PHE A 19 17.10 -21.82 -11.54
CA PHE A 19 18.41 -21.95 -12.16
C PHE A 19 19.56 -21.82 -11.14
N ASN A 20 20.65 -22.58 -11.31
CA ASN A 20 21.78 -22.60 -10.36
C ASN A 20 22.52 -21.26 -10.28
N PHE A 21 22.62 -20.50 -11.38
CA PHE A 21 23.25 -19.17 -11.39
C PHE A 21 22.26 -18.03 -11.10
N ARG A 22 21.09 -18.33 -10.51
CA ARG A 22 20.10 -17.30 -10.15
C ARG A 22 20.69 -16.18 -9.30
N ARG A 23 21.60 -16.52 -8.37
CA ARG A 23 22.22 -15.55 -7.47
C ARG A 23 23.05 -14.51 -8.21
N ASP A 24 23.79 -14.92 -9.23
CA ASP A 24 24.66 -14.03 -10.00
C ASP A 24 23.84 -13.13 -10.94
N ILE A 25 22.79 -13.70 -11.55
CA ILE A 25 21.85 -12.92 -12.37
C ILE A 25 21.10 -11.91 -11.50
N LEU A 26 20.62 -12.31 -10.33
CA LEU A 26 19.98 -11.41 -9.37
C LEU A 26 20.96 -10.36 -8.87
N ALA A 27 22.22 -10.70 -8.62
CA ALA A 27 23.24 -9.72 -8.23
C ALA A 27 23.47 -8.68 -9.33
N ALA A 28 23.57 -9.10 -10.59
CA ALA A 28 23.69 -8.20 -11.72
C ALA A 28 22.45 -7.29 -11.89
N LEU A 29 21.25 -7.85 -11.79
CA LEU A 29 20.01 -7.08 -11.83
C LEU A 29 19.91 -6.09 -10.65
N VAL A 30 20.30 -6.51 -9.45
CA VAL A 30 20.34 -5.70 -8.23
C VAL A 30 21.31 -4.53 -8.34
N ASP A 31 22.53 -4.78 -8.82
CA ASP A 31 23.53 -3.74 -8.98
C ASP A 31 23.11 -2.68 -10.03
N VAL A 32 22.32 -3.10 -11.03
CA VAL A 32 21.78 -2.23 -12.07
C VAL A 32 20.57 -1.43 -11.60
N TYR A 33 19.68 -2.04 -10.81
CA TYR A 33 18.46 -1.36 -10.35
C TYR A 33 18.72 -0.45 -9.14
N VAL A 34 19.61 -0.83 -8.21
CA VAL A 34 20.00 -0.02 -7.05
C VAL A 34 21.09 0.95 -7.48
N GLN A 35 20.67 2.06 -8.09
CA GLN A 35 21.57 3.09 -8.59
C GLN A 35 21.92 4.12 -7.51
N PRO A 36 23.18 4.61 -7.47
CA PRO A 36 23.53 5.75 -6.64
C PRO A 36 22.87 7.02 -7.18
N ALA A 37 22.60 7.98 -6.27
CA ALA A 37 21.92 9.23 -6.60
C ALA A 37 22.55 10.00 -7.79
N ALA A 38 23.88 9.94 -7.94
CA ALA A 38 24.62 10.58 -9.03
C ALA A 38 24.28 10.06 -10.44
N ARG A 39 23.67 8.86 -10.58
CA ARG A 39 23.37 8.24 -11.88
C ARG A 39 21.90 8.36 -12.29
N ILE A 40 21.06 8.97 -11.44
CA ILE A 40 19.60 9.10 -11.65
C ILE A 40 19.28 9.93 -12.91
N ASN A 41 20.05 10.99 -13.16
CA ASN A 41 19.75 11.95 -14.24
C ASN A 41 20.18 11.48 -15.64
N VAL A 42 20.76 10.28 -15.76
CA VAL A 42 21.19 9.75 -17.06
C VAL A 42 20.10 8.84 -17.63
N ALA A 43 19.38 9.35 -18.64
CA ALA A 43 18.22 8.66 -19.25
C ALA A 43 18.50 7.20 -19.67
N ALA A 44 19.70 6.93 -20.20
CA ALA A 44 20.12 5.58 -20.61
C ALA A 44 20.19 4.59 -19.42
N PHE A 45 20.72 5.04 -18.28
CA PHE A 45 20.78 4.22 -17.06
C PHE A 45 19.41 4.12 -16.39
N GLY A 46 18.58 5.15 -16.47
CA GLY A 46 17.19 5.13 -15.97
C GLY A 46 16.36 4.05 -16.68
N ALA A 47 16.41 3.96 -18.02
CA ALA A 47 15.72 2.92 -18.77
C ALA A 47 16.19 1.49 -18.41
N MET A 48 17.50 1.32 -18.18
CA MET A 48 18.07 0.04 -17.77
C MET A 48 17.66 -0.35 -16.34
N ALA A 49 17.69 0.59 -15.39
CA ALA A 49 17.21 0.37 -14.02
C ALA A 49 15.72 0.03 -14.00
N ARG A 50 14.89 0.73 -14.78
CA ARG A 50 13.45 0.41 -14.90
C ARG A 50 13.23 -1.02 -15.35
N ALA A 51 13.91 -1.45 -16.41
CA ALA A 51 13.83 -2.83 -16.89
C ALA A 51 14.25 -3.86 -15.83
N ALA A 52 15.31 -3.58 -15.07
CA ALA A 52 15.76 -4.46 -13.99
C ALA A 52 14.77 -4.48 -12.80
N ARG A 53 14.21 -3.33 -12.40
CA ARG A 53 13.17 -3.25 -11.36
C ARG A 53 11.91 -4.01 -11.76
N LEU A 54 11.46 -3.85 -13.00
CA LEU A 54 10.33 -4.59 -13.58
C LEU A 54 10.53 -6.10 -13.45
N ALA A 55 11.73 -6.59 -13.79
CA ALA A 55 12.06 -7.99 -13.69
C ALA A 55 12.01 -8.51 -12.25
N VAL A 56 12.63 -7.80 -11.31
CA VAL A 56 12.62 -8.16 -9.88
C VAL A 56 11.22 -8.10 -9.28
N LEU A 57 10.39 -7.14 -9.71
CA LEU A 57 9.01 -7.02 -9.26
C LEU A 57 8.15 -8.18 -9.76
N ARG A 58 8.30 -8.58 -11.03
CA ARG A 58 7.62 -9.78 -11.57
C ARG A 58 8.03 -11.02 -10.80
N LEU A 59 9.31 -11.17 -10.50
CA LEU A 59 9.82 -12.26 -9.67
C LEU A 59 9.13 -12.29 -8.30
N PHE A 60 9.05 -11.15 -7.60
CA PHE A 60 8.40 -11.08 -6.29
C PHE A 60 6.90 -11.43 -6.32
N ARG A 61 6.22 -11.20 -7.44
CA ARG A 61 4.81 -11.59 -7.62
C ARG A 61 4.66 -13.07 -7.99
N SER A 62 5.59 -13.63 -8.76
CA SER A 62 5.53 -15.03 -9.19
C SER A 62 6.11 -16.02 -8.18
N ASP A 63 6.97 -15.57 -7.28
CA ASP A 63 7.71 -16.43 -6.35
C ASP A 63 6.81 -16.93 -5.20
N ALA A 64 6.51 -18.23 -5.24
CA ALA A 64 5.75 -18.93 -4.21
C ALA A 64 6.64 -19.66 -3.18
N SER A 65 7.94 -19.85 -3.45
CA SER A 65 8.85 -20.47 -2.47
C SER A 65 9.47 -19.44 -1.54
N GLY A 66 9.60 -18.20 -1.98
CA GLY A 66 10.18 -17.09 -1.22
C GLY A 66 11.71 -17.09 -1.21
N GLU A 67 12.36 -18.14 -1.73
CA GLU A 67 13.82 -18.27 -1.75
C GLU A 67 14.46 -17.24 -2.69
N ALA A 68 13.94 -17.11 -3.91
CA ALA A 68 14.45 -16.16 -4.89
C ALA A 68 14.22 -14.71 -4.41
N SER A 69 13.09 -14.47 -3.76
CA SER A 69 12.75 -13.19 -3.15
C SER A 69 13.71 -12.82 -2.01
N GLN A 70 14.02 -13.78 -1.14
CA GLN A 70 14.98 -13.59 -0.04
C GLN A 70 16.36 -13.21 -0.57
N ILE A 71 16.88 -13.94 -1.56
CA ILE A 71 18.21 -13.70 -2.12
C ILE A 71 18.28 -12.30 -2.71
N ALA A 72 17.27 -11.90 -3.48
CA ALA A 72 17.19 -10.57 -4.08
C ALA A 72 17.16 -9.46 -3.00
N VAL A 73 16.40 -9.62 -1.92
CA VAL A 73 16.33 -8.64 -0.81
C VAL A 73 17.65 -8.56 -0.05
N VAL A 74 18.33 -9.68 0.20
CA VAL A 74 19.64 -9.69 0.88
C VAL A 74 20.69 -8.99 0.02
N LEU A 75 20.74 -9.28 -1.27
CA LEU A 75 21.66 -8.61 -2.21
C LEU A 75 21.38 -7.11 -2.30
N ALA A 76 20.09 -6.73 -2.35
CA ALA A 76 19.64 -5.35 -2.36
C ALA A 76 20.08 -4.59 -1.11
N SER A 77 19.83 -5.16 0.07
CA SER A 77 20.21 -4.58 1.35
C SER A 77 21.73 -4.39 1.46
N LYS A 78 22.52 -5.38 1.03
CA LYS A 78 23.99 -5.26 0.95
C LYS A 78 24.42 -4.14 0.00
N ARG A 79 23.76 -3.99 -1.14
CA ARG A 79 24.04 -2.91 -2.10
C ARG A 79 23.69 -1.53 -1.54
N ILE A 80 22.53 -1.38 -0.91
CA ILE A 80 22.11 -0.13 -0.26
C ILE A 80 23.11 0.27 0.84
N LYS A 81 23.56 -0.70 1.65
CA LYS A 81 24.59 -0.45 2.68
C LYS A 81 25.92 -0.01 2.08
N ARG A 82 26.37 -0.65 0.98
CA ARG A 82 27.60 -0.26 0.27
C ARG A 82 27.53 1.16 -0.30
N LEU A 83 26.34 1.61 -0.71
CA LEU A 83 26.10 2.96 -1.23
C LEU A 83 25.83 3.99 -0.11
N ALA A 84 26.10 3.66 1.15
CA ALA A 84 25.86 4.52 2.32
C ALA A 84 24.44 5.09 2.35
N TYR A 85 23.45 4.33 1.86
CA TYR A 85 22.05 4.73 1.79
C TYR A 85 21.77 5.96 0.90
N ARG A 86 22.68 6.34 -0.01
CA ARG A 86 22.45 7.39 -1.02
C ARG A 86 21.85 6.81 -2.31
N VAL A 87 20.61 6.33 -2.19
CA VAL A 87 19.89 5.59 -3.23
C VAL A 87 18.58 6.29 -3.56
N ASP A 88 18.09 6.11 -4.79
CA ASP A 88 16.77 6.58 -5.20
C ASP A 88 15.61 5.86 -4.48
N ALA A 89 14.51 6.56 -4.24
CA ALA A 89 13.29 6.02 -3.63
C ALA A 89 12.73 4.82 -4.40
N SER A 90 12.89 4.80 -5.73
CA SER A 90 12.41 3.70 -6.58
C SER A 90 13.08 2.35 -6.29
N ALA A 91 14.25 2.33 -5.65
CA ALA A 91 14.96 1.08 -5.34
C ALA A 91 14.25 0.24 -4.28
N LEU A 92 13.50 0.87 -3.36
CA LEU A 92 12.78 0.17 -2.29
C LEU A 92 11.36 -0.25 -2.70
N ARG A 93 10.82 0.32 -3.79
CA ARG A 93 9.45 0.05 -4.24
C ARG A 93 9.15 -1.40 -4.58
N PRO A 94 10.07 -2.17 -5.22
CA PRO A 94 9.83 -3.60 -5.43
C PRO A 94 9.49 -4.33 -4.13
N TRP A 95 10.04 -3.91 -2.98
CA TRP A 95 9.81 -4.54 -1.70
C TRP A 95 8.36 -4.37 -1.21
N LEU A 96 7.60 -3.40 -1.73
CA LEU A 96 6.17 -3.27 -1.45
C LEU A 96 5.36 -4.42 -2.05
N HIS A 97 5.85 -5.09 -3.10
CA HIS A 97 5.14 -6.17 -3.78
C HIS A 97 5.56 -7.57 -3.31
N LEU A 98 6.34 -7.67 -2.24
CA LEU A 98 6.65 -8.96 -1.63
C LEU A 98 5.37 -9.60 -1.09
N ARG A 99 5.15 -10.89 -1.39
CA ARG A 99 3.98 -11.68 -0.96
C ARG A 99 4.03 -12.07 0.53
N LEU A 100 4.55 -11.18 1.38
CA LEU A 100 4.65 -11.40 2.84
C LEU A 100 3.27 -11.31 3.53
N ARG A 101 2.27 -10.74 2.83
CA ARG A 101 0.96 -10.38 3.37
C ARG A 101 -0.13 -11.47 3.28
N GLU A 102 0.02 -12.47 2.41
CA GLU A 102 -1.12 -13.31 1.99
C GLU A 102 -1.01 -14.81 2.34
N GLU A 103 0.14 -15.31 2.78
CA GLU A 103 0.31 -16.77 3.01
C GLU A 103 0.68 -17.16 4.46
N LEU A 104 1.08 -16.21 5.32
CA LEU A 104 1.46 -16.50 6.73
C LEU A 104 0.29 -16.44 7.72
N ARG A 105 -0.82 -15.79 7.35
CA ARG A 105 -2.08 -15.94 8.07
C ARG A 105 -2.89 -16.94 7.26
N GLU A 106 -3.02 -18.16 7.75
CA GLU A 106 -4.10 -19.03 7.30
C GLU A 106 -5.39 -18.23 7.40
N ASN A 107 -5.95 -17.86 6.25
CA ASN A 107 -7.27 -17.29 6.23
C ASN A 107 -8.19 -18.35 6.88
N PRO A 108 -8.98 -18.03 7.93
CA PRO A 108 -9.90 -19.00 8.53
C PRO A 108 -10.82 -19.62 7.46
N ASP A 109 -11.09 -18.87 6.38
CA ASP A 109 -11.81 -19.33 5.21
C ASP A 109 -11.01 -20.32 4.35
N ASP A 110 -9.68 -20.23 4.27
CA ASP A 110 -8.86 -21.20 3.52
C ASP A 110 -8.64 -22.51 4.29
N ARG A 111 -8.56 -22.47 5.63
CA ARG A 111 -8.68 -23.68 6.47
C ARG A 111 -10.04 -24.34 6.27
N ARG A 112 -11.13 -23.57 6.33
CA ARG A 112 -12.48 -24.08 6.08
C ARG A 112 -12.64 -24.62 4.67
N ARG A 113 -12.09 -23.97 3.65
CA ARG A 113 -12.09 -24.44 2.25
C ARG A 113 -11.24 -25.69 2.07
N ALA A 114 -10.10 -25.80 2.76
CA ALA A 114 -9.28 -27.01 2.74
C ALA A 114 -9.99 -28.18 3.41
N ASP A 115 -10.61 -27.95 4.57
CA ASP A 115 -11.43 -28.92 5.30
C ASP A 115 -12.65 -29.34 4.47
N GLU A 116 -13.34 -28.40 3.83
CA GLU A 116 -14.46 -28.65 2.92
C GLU A 116 -14.02 -29.40 1.66
N ALA A 117 -12.86 -29.05 1.07
CA ALA A 117 -12.29 -29.75 -0.07
C ALA A 117 -11.87 -31.18 0.28
N GLN A 118 -11.36 -31.38 1.50
CA GLN A 118 -11.01 -32.70 2.02
C GLN A 118 -12.27 -33.54 2.26
N ARG A 119 -13.31 -32.99 2.89
CA ARG A 119 -14.62 -33.63 3.05
C ARG A 119 -15.28 -33.95 1.70
N ARG A 120 -15.18 -33.06 0.71
CA ARG A 120 -15.67 -33.31 -0.67
C ARG A 120 -14.90 -34.45 -1.34
N ARG A 121 -13.58 -34.50 -1.20
CA ARG A 121 -12.75 -35.60 -1.73
C ARG A 121 -13.07 -36.92 -1.05
N GLU A 122 -13.30 -36.92 0.25
CA GLU A 122 -13.71 -38.10 1.03
C GLU A 122 -15.11 -38.58 0.60
N ALA A 123 -16.08 -37.68 0.52
CA ALA A 123 -17.43 -37.99 0.03
C ALA A 123 -17.43 -38.48 -1.42
N GLU A 124 -16.58 -37.92 -2.29
CA GLU A 124 -16.43 -38.38 -3.67
C GLU A 124 -15.78 -39.77 -3.74
N ARG A 125 -14.79 -40.06 -2.87
CA ARG A 125 -14.19 -41.39 -2.73
C ARG A 125 -15.22 -42.40 -2.22
N GLU A 126 -16.04 -42.05 -1.24
CA GLU A 126 -17.12 -42.91 -0.74
C GLU A 126 -18.20 -43.15 -1.80
N ARG A 127 -18.62 -42.11 -2.53
CA ARG A 127 -19.58 -42.22 -3.63
C ARG A 127 -19.04 -43.10 -4.75
N LYS A 128 -17.78 -42.93 -5.17
CA LYS A 128 -17.11 -43.82 -6.15
C LYS A 128 -17.00 -45.25 -5.63
N ARG A 129 -16.76 -45.45 -4.33
CA ARG A 129 -16.72 -46.78 -3.69
C ARG A 129 -18.10 -47.44 -3.71
N LEU A 130 -19.17 -46.67 -3.48
CA LEU A 130 -20.55 -47.15 -3.56
C LEU A 130 -20.98 -47.44 -5.01
N GLU A 131 -20.60 -46.60 -5.97
CA GLU A 131 -20.85 -46.84 -7.40
C GLU A 131 -20.10 -48.07 -7.92
N ARG A 132 -18.88 -48.34 -7.44
CA ARG A 132 -18.15 -49.58 -7.72
C ARG A 132 -18.82 -50.82 -7.11
N ARG A 133 -19.54 -50.69 -5.99
CA ARG A 133 -20.36 -51.78 -5.42
C ARG A 133 -21.67 -51.99 -6.20
N LYS A 134 -22.26 -50.93 -6.77
CA LYS A 134 -23.52 -50.98 -7.54
C LYS A 134 -23.34 -51.40 -9.00
N LYS A 135 -22.25 -50.99 -9.66
CA LYS A 135 -21.89 -51.46 -11.01
C LYS A 135 -21.34 -52.88 -10.89
N GLY A 136 -22.22 -53.86 -11.01
CA GLY A 136 -21.86 -55.28 -11.15
C GLY A 136 -20.79 -55.49 -12.23
N GLY A 137 -19.99 -56.55 -12.08
CA GLY A 137 -18.66 -56.74 -12.69
C GLY A 137 -18.48 -56.59 -14.21
N GLY A 138 -19.51 -56.25 -15.00
CA GLY A 138 -19.42 -56.02 -16.44
C GLY A 138 -18.60 -54.77 -16.83
N ALA A 139 -18.80 -53.63 -16.15
CA ALA A 139 -18.08 -52.39 -16.48
C ALA A 139 -16.60 -52.43 -16.05
N ALA A 140 -16.32 -53.02 -14.88
CA ALA A 140 -14.95 -53.23 -14.39
C ALA A 140 -14.15 -54.20 -15.29
N ARG A 141 -14.82 -55.19 -15.90
CA ARG A 141 -14.22 -56.15 -16.83
C ARG A 141 -13.86 -55.52 -18.19
N ALA A 142 -14.60 -54.49 -18.62
CA ALA A 142 -14.30 -53.73 -19.84
C ALA A 142 -13.13 -52.75 -19.64
N GLU A 143 -13.06 -52.08 -18.48
CA GLU A 143 -11.94 -51.19 -18.12
C GLU A 143 -10.64 -51.97 -17.88
N ALA A 144 -10.73 -53.14 -17.22
CA ALA A 144 -9.60 -54.05 -17.01
C ALA A 144 -9.05 -54.67 -18.32
N ARG A 145 -9.88 -54.78 -19.37
CA ARG A 145 -9.42 -55.22 -20.71
C ARG A 145 -8.65 -54.13 -21.47
N ARG A 146 -8.85 -52.85 -21.14
CA ARG A 146 -8.11 -51.71 -21.73
C ARG A 146 -6.80 -51.40 -21.01
N ALA A 147 -6.65 -51.83 -19.77
CA ALA A 147 -5.38 -51.74 -19.06
C ALA A 147 -4.40 -52.76 -19.67
N LEU A 148 -3.31 -52.27 -20.28
CA LEU A 148 -2.21 -53.11 -20.78
C LEU A 148 -1.84 -54.18 -19.74
N HIS A 149 -1.66 -55.42 -20.17
CA HIS A 149 -1.34 -56.58 -19.33
C HIS A 149 0.00 -56.39 -18.58
N ALA A 150 -0.04 -55.70 -17.45
CA ALA A 150 1.10 -55.55 -16.57
C ALA A 150 1.39 -56.89 -15.87
N THR A 151 2.65 -57.32 -15.91
CA THR A 151 3.08 -58.52 -15.19
C THR A 151 2.87 -58.35 -13.67
N LYS A 152 2.61 -59.43 -12.92
CA LYS A 152 2.35 -59.37 -11.46
C LYS A 152 3.46 -58.63 -10.68
N LYS A 153 4.72 -58.74 -11.14
CA LYS A 153 5.89 -58.03 -10.58
C LYS A 153 5.86 -56.53 -10.89
N GLN A 154 5.56 -56.14 -12.14
CA GLN A 154 5.41 -54.73 -12.52
C GLN A 154 4.24 -54.05 -11.81
N ALA A 155 3.11 -54.75 -11.62
CA ALA A 155 1.98 -54.21 -10.88
C ALA A 155 2.30 -53.98 -9.39
N LYS A 156 3.08 -54.86 -8.75
CA LYS A 156 3.57 -54.65 -7.37
C LYS A 156 4.56 -53.48 -7.31
N ALA A 157 5.49 -53.40 -8.26
CA ALA A 157 6.44 -52.30 -8.35
C ALA A 157 5.76 -50.94 -8.56
N GLN A 158 4.75 -50.86 -9.44
CA GLN A 158 3.97 -49.63 -9.65
C GLN A 158 3.15 -49.22 -8.44
N ARG A 159 2.66 -50.17 -7.64
CA ARG A 159 1.97 -49.85 -6.37
C ARG A 159 2.94 -49.28 -5.35
N VAL A 160 4.09 -49.92 -5.18
CA VAL A 160 5.15 -49.40 -4.30
C VAL A 160 5.62 -48.03 -4.78
N GLN A 161 5.83 -47.83 -6.09
CA GLN A 161 6.21 -46.52 -6.64
C GLN A 161 5.14 -45.47 -6.36
N ARG A 162 3.85 -45.78 -6.53
CA ARG A 162 2.75 -44.86 -6.22
C ARG A 162 2.63 -44.54 -4.73
N ASP A 163 2.92 -45.51 -3.88
CA ASP A 163 2.92 -45.31 -2.42
C ASP A 163 4.12 -44.44 -2.02
N VAL A 164 5.30 -44.69 -2.59
CA VAL A 164 6.51 -43.86 -2.42
C VAL A 164 6.29 -42.44 -2.95
N ASP A 165 5.73 -42.27 -4.16
CA ASP A 165 5.40 -40.96 -4.73
C ASP A 165 4.36 -40.22 -3.87
N ARG A 166 3.46 -40.94 -3.19
CA ARG A 166 2.48 -40.34 -2.27
C ARG A 166 3.17 -39.85 -1.00
N THR A 167 3.99 -40.70 -0.36
CA THR A 167 4.75 -40.30 0.83
C THR A 167 5.75 -39.20 0.52
N LEU A 168 6.37 -39.21 -0.66
CA LEU A 168 7.25 -38.13 -1.14
C LEU A 168 6.48 -36.82 -1.26
N ARG A 169 5.31 -36.83 -1.92
CA ARG A 169 4.49 -35.61 -2.05
C ARG A 169 4.00 -35.06 -0.72
N GLU A 170 3.65 -35.93 0.23
CA GLU A 170 3.23 -35.52 1.58
C GLU A 170 4.40 -34.89 2.34
N ALA A 171 5.59 -35.52 2.32
CA ALA A 171 6.80 -34.99 2.92
C ALA A 171 7.26 -33.68 2.26
N GLU A 172 7.26 -33.60 0.92
CA GLU A 172 7.59 -32.39 0.15
C GLU A 172 6.62 -31.24 0.49
N ALA A 173 5.34 -31.53 0.66
CA ALA A 173 4.35 -30.52 1.00
C ALA A 173 4.58 -29.93 2.40
N GLU A 174 4.90 -30.75 3.39
CA GLU A 174 5.18 -30.30 4.76
C GLU A 174 6.50 -29.51 4.83
N VAL A 175 7.58 -30.05 4.26
CA VAL A 175 8.89 -29.38 4.19
C VAL A 175 8.79 -28.04 3.47
N SER A 176 8.04 -27.97 2.37
CA SER A 176 7.87 -26.73 1.62
C SER A 176 7.17 -25.63 2.40
N ARG A 177 6.31 -25.96 3.38
CA ARG A 177 5.64 -24.98 4.24
C ARG A 177 6.60 -24.41 5.26
N GLU A 178 7.32 -25.26 5.98
CA GLU A 178 8.31 -24.82 6.95
C GLU A 178 9.41 -23.97 6.30
N GLU A 179 9.90 -24.39 5.13
CA GLU A 179 10.91 -23.63 4.39
C GLU A 179 10.40 -22.24 3.99
N ARG A 180 9.16 -22.13 3.49
CA ARG A 180 8.54 -20.83 3.16
C ARG A 180 8.43 -19.92 4.37
N GLU A 181 7.96 -20.44 5.50
CA GLU A 181 7.85 -19.65 6.74
C GLU A 181 9.23 -19.15 7.19
N ARG A 182 10.25 -20.00 7.12
CA ARG A 182 11.65 -19.62 7.42
C ARG A 182 12.14 -18.52 6.47
N TRP A 183 11.95 -18.68 5.15
CA TRP A 183 12.38 -17.69 4.15
C TRP A 183 11.64 -16.36 4.30
N HIS A 184 10.33 -16.38 4.55
CA HIS A 184 9.53 -15.18 4.77
C HIS A 184 9.90 -14.45 6.06
N ALA A 185 10.13 -15.17 7.16
CA ALA A 185 10.58 -14.59 8.42
C ALA A 185 11.96 -13.94 8.28
N GLU A 186 12.90 -14.59 7.60
CA GLU A 186 14.22 -14.01 7.33
C GLU A 186 14.14 -12.80 6.40
N THR A 187 13.29 -12.85 5.37
CA THR A 187 13.03 -11.73 4.46
C THR A 187 12.46 -10.53 5.23
N LEU A 188 11.45 -10.74 6.08
CA LEU A 188 10.86 -9.70 6.93
C LEU A 188 11.89 -9.07 7.85
N LYS A 189 12.70 -9.90 8.52
CA LYS A 189 13.80 -9.43 9.37
C LYS A 189 14.77 -8.55 8.58
N GLN A 190 15.16 -8.97 7.38
CA GLN A 190 16.09 -8.21 6.54
C GLN A 190 15.49 -6.88 6.05
N VAL A 191 14.22 -6.88 5.65
CA VAL A 191 13.48 -5.68 5.24
C VAL A 191 13.43 -4.68 6.39
N PHE A 192 12.97 -5.11 7.58
CA PHE A 192 12.86 -4.22 8.74
C PHE A 192 14.21 -3.70 9.23
N VAL A 193 15.24 -4.56 9.31
CA VAL A 193 16.59 -4.11 9.66
C VAL A 193 17.10 -3.06 8.68
N THR A 194 16.79 -3.20 7.39
CA THR A 194 17.20 -2.20 6.39
C THR A 194 16.39 -0.91 6.55
N TYR A 195 15.08 -0.99 6.76
CA TYR A 195 14.22 0.17 7.02
C TYR A 195 14.63 0.93 8.29
N PHE A 196 14.82 0.26 9.42
CA PHE A 196 15.27 0.90 10.67
C PHE A 196 16.66 1.51 10.54
N ARG A 197 17.57 0.90 9.77
CA ARG A 197 18.88 1.51 9.49
C ARG A 197 18.76 2.77 8.64
N ILE A 198 17.89 2.77 7.64
CA ILE A 198 17.60 3.96 6.82
C ILE A 198 16.99 5.06 7.70
N LEU A 199 16.04 4.71 8.56
CA LEU A 199 15.41 5.64 9.50
C LEU A 199 16.40 6.19 10.54
N LYS A 200 17.38 5.42 11.00
CA LYS A 200 18.39 5.93 11.95
C LYS A 200 19.47 6.79 11.30
N GLN A 201 19.53 6.86 9.96
CA GLN A 201 20.57 7.60 9.26
C GLN A 201 20.26 9.10 9.26
N ARG A 202 21.24 9.91 9.69
CA ARG A 202 21.11 11.37 9.86
C ARG A 202 20.94 12.13 8.52
N ASP A 203 21.53 11.61 7.44
CA ASP A 203 21.69 12.35 6.17
C ASP A 203 20.58 12.07 5.13
N ASN A 204 19.57 11.24 5.44
CA ASN A 204 18.62 10.72 4.45
C ASN A 204 17.27 11.46 4.42
N ILE A 205 17.26 12.74 4.81
CA ILE A 205 16.07 13.52 5.14
C ILE A 205 15.11 13.71 3.93
N GLY A 206 15.60 13.66 2.69
CA GLY A 206 14.74 13.91 1.52
C GLY A 206 14.20 12.66 0.81
N GLY A 207 15.08 11.70 0.48
CA GLY A 207 14.78 10.80 -0.64
C GLY A 207 14.15 9.45 -0.29
N LEU A 208 14.73 8.72 0.66
CA LEU A 208 14.33 7.33 0.94
C LEU A 208 13.23 7.22 1.98
N LEU A 209 13.06 8.27 2.80
CA LEU A 209 12.15 8.26 3.94
C LEU A 209 10.69 8.00 3.54
N PRO A 210 10.11 8.64 2.50
CA PRO A 210 8.74 8.33 2.07
C PRO A 210 8.56 6.87 1.66
N ALA A 211 9.52 6.30 0.92
CA ALA A 211 9.45 4.91 0.47
C ALA A 211 9.53 3.91 1.63
N VAL A 212 10.37 4.20 2.64
CA VAL A 212 10.47 3.37 3.85
C VAL A 212 9.19 3.44 4.68
N LEU A 213 8.66 4.64 4.90
CA LEU A 213 7.42 4.82 5.68
C LEU A 213 6.24 4.15 4.97
N GLU A 214 6.15 4.23 3.64
CA GLU A 214 5.14 3.51 2.88
C GLU A 214 5.26 1.98 3.06
N GLY A 215 6.49 1.45 3.06
CA GLY A 215 6.76 0.04 3.35
C GLY A 215 6.40 -0.35 4.78
N LEU A 216 6.74 0.48 5.76
CA LEU A 216 6.38 0.25 7.16
C LEU A 216 4.87 0.29 7.37
N ALA A 217 4.14 1.21 6.73
CA ALA A 217 2.68 1.27 6.84
C ALA A 217 2.04 0.00 6.28
N ARG A 218 2.56 -0.51 5.16
CA ARG A 218 2.07 -1.76 4.54
C ARG A 218 2.33 -2.98 5.42
N TYR A 219 3.50 -3.05 6.06
CA TYR A 219 3.92 -4.21 6.85
C TYR A 219 3.79 -4.02 8.37
N ALA A 220 3.14 -2.95 8.84
CA ALA A 220 3.04 -2.59 10.26
C ALA A 220 2.52 -3.74 11.14
N HIS A 221 1.48 -4.44 10.67
CA HIS A 221 0.87 -5.59 11.32
C HIS A 221 1.76 -6.83 11.48
N LEU A 222 2.92 -6.88 10.81
CA LEU A 222 3.91 -7.97 10.90
C LEU A 222 5.13 -7.59 11.75
N ILE A 223 5.21 -6.34 12.20
CA ILE A 223 6.28 -5.89 13.08
C ILE A 223 6.02 -6.47 14.47
N SER A 224 7.06 -6.96 15.15
CA SER A 224 6.91 -7.40 16.53
C SER A 224 6.66 -6.21 17.46
N VAL A 225 5.79 -6.43 18.45
CA VAL A 225 5.33 -5.43 19.42
C VAL A 225 6.48 -4.74 20.17
N GLU A 226 7.59 -5.46 20.38
CA GLU A 226 8.79 -4.95 21.05
C GLU A 226 9.41 -3.72 20.37
N PHE A 227 9.27 -3.60 19.04
CA PHE A 227 9.82 -2.46 18.29
C PHE A 227 8.88 -1.27 18.22
N PHE A 228 7.63 -1.39 18.70
CA PHE A 228 6.61 -0.35 18.48
C PHE A 228 6.94 0.92 19.23
N VAL A 229 7.41 0.83 20.48
CA VAL A 229 7.74 2.00 21.30
C VAL A 229 8.86 2.82 20.65
N ASP A 230 9.94 2.16 20.24
CA ASP A 230 11.08 2.78 19.56
C ASP A 230 10.67 3.42 18.22
N LEU A 231 9.88 2.69 17.42
CA LEU A 231 9.39 3.18 16.14
C LEU A 231 8.47 4.38 16.31
N PHE A 232 7.54 4.32 17.27
CA PHE A 232 6.58 5.38 17.54
C PHE A 232 7.28 6.66 18.03
N GLY A 233 8.27 6.52 18.91
CA GLY A 233 9.13 7.62 19.34
C GLY A 233 9.92 8.23 18.18
N LEU A 234 10.41 7.41 17.25
CA LEU A 234 11.08 7.89 16.04
C LEU A 234 10.14 8.62 15.08
N LEU A 235 8.91 8.14 14.90
CA LEU A 235 7.90 8.81 14.08
C LEU A 235 7.57 10.21 14.63
N LYS A 236 7.38 10.34 15.96
CA LYS A 236 7.18 11.65 16.59
C LYS A 236 8.38 12.58 16.37
N LYS A 237 9.61 12.07 16.50
CA LYS A 237 10.83 12.86 16.23
C LYS A 237 10.94 13.30 14.76
N ILE A 238 10.58 12.43 13.81
CA ILE A 238 10.53 12.78 12.38
C ILE A 238 9.54 13.92 12.16
N MET A 239 8.34 13.82 12.74
CA MET A 239 7.28 14.81 12.54
C MET A 239 7.62 16.18 13.12
N ARG A 240 8.31 16.23 14.26
CA ARG A 240 8.81 17.48 14.87
C ARG A 240 10.03 18.07 14.16
N GLY A 241 10.51 17.46 13.08
CA GLY A 241 11.73 17.90 12.38
C GLY A 241 13.03 17.68 13.17
N GLN A 242 12.98 16.97 14.30
CA GLN A 242 14.12 16.65 15.18
C GLN A 242 14.94 15.46 14.67
N HIS A 243 14.82 15.13 13.38
CA HIS A 243 15.46 13.97 12.80
C HIS A 243 16.92 14.29 12.43
N GLY A 244 17.86 13.74 13.19
CA GLY A 244 19.30 14.00 12.99
C GLY A 244 19.93 14.90 14.04
N THR A 245 19.14 15.57 14.88
CA THR A 245 19.63 16.11 16.15
C THR A 245 19.81 14.91 17.09
N GLY A 246 21.04 14.66 17.52
CA GLY A 246 21.32 13.63 18.52
C GLY A 246 20.43 13.80 19.75
N VAL A 247 20.32 12.73 20.53
CA VAL A 247 19.96 12.82 21.95
C VAL A 247 20.59 14.09 22.49
N VAL A 248 19.77 15.11 22.78
CA VAL A 248 20.23 16.27 23.54
C VAL A 248 20.80 15.66 24.82
N GLU A 249 22.08 15.96 25.08
CA GLU A 249 22.71 15.60 26.34
C GLU A 249 21.77 15.95 27.51
N PRO A 250 21.67 15.10 28.55
CA PRO A 250 20.79 15.32 29.69
C PRO A 250 21.33 16.44 30.61
N GLY A 251 21.46 17.65 30.07
CA GLY A 251 22.06 18.82 30.73
C GLY A 251 21.77 20.16 30.05
N ALA A 252 21.25 20.19 28.82
CA ALA A 252 20.70 21.42 28.24
C ALA A 252 19.19 21.46 28.48
N ALA A 253 18.80 21.73 29.72
CA ALA A 253 17.47 22.22 30.02
C ALA A 253 17.31 23.58 29.33
N THR A 254 16.76 23.59 28.11
CA THR A 254 15.94 24.72 27.69
C THR A 254 14.66 24.64 28.50
N ASP A 255 14.68 25.32 29.62
CA ASP A 255 13.47 25.75 30.33
C ASP A 255 12.66 26.59 29.33
N GLY A 256 11.57 26.02 28.81
CA GLY A 256 10.78 26.70 27.78
C GLY A 256 9.84 25.78 27.01
N GLY A 257 8.63 25.62 27.53
CA GLY A 257 7.40 25.42 26.75
C GLY A 257 7.28 24.16 25.89
N ASP A 258 6.14 23.47 26.05
CA ASP A 258 5.56 22.54 25.08
C ASP A 258 5.13 23.26 23.76
N ASP A 259 5.88 24.26 23.32
CA ASP A 259 5.51 25.31 22.35
C ASP A 259 6.47 25.33 21.14
N GLY A 260 6.95 24.14 20.74
CA GLY A 260 7.58 23.99 19.44
C GLY A 260 6.51 23.87 18.37
N ASP A 261 6.64 24.60 17.25
CA ASP A 261 5.73 24.50 16.11
C ASP A 261 5.42 23.02 15.78
N LEU A 262 4.14 22.65 15.87
CA LEU A 262 3.66 21.28 15.64
C LEU A 262 4.11 20.79 14.24
N VAL A 263 4.00 21.66 13.23
CA VAL A 263 4.43 21.39 11.85
C VAL A 263 5.76 22.04 11.58
N SER A 264 6.83 21.24 11.52
CA SER A 264 8.11 21.73 11.04
C SER A 264 8.06 21.96 9.51
N PRO A 265 8.41 23.16 9.01
CA PRO A 265 8.46 23.43 7.56
C PRO A 265 9.55 22.63 6.84
N HIS A 266 10.45 21.98 7.59
CA HIS A 266 11.55 21.18 7.05
C HIS A 266 11.13 19.76 6.63
N VAL A 267 9.91 19.32 6.97
CA VAL A 267 9.40 17.99 6.62
C VAL A 267 8.37 18.10 5.50
N ALA A 268 8.60 17.38 4.39
CA ALA A 268 7.65 17.33 3.29
C ALA A 268 6.26 16.83 3.75
N LEU A 269 5.19 17.44 3.25
CA LEU A 269 3.80 17.13 3.63
C LEU A 269 3.50 15.63 3.48
N ARG A 270 3.93 15.03 2.38
CA ARG A 270 3.79 13.59 2.12
C ARG A 270 4.47 12.72 3.18
N THR A 271 5.69 13.07 3.59
CA THR A 271 6.43 12.35 4.63
C THR A 271 5.67 12.40 5.95
N SER A 272 5.13 13.56 6.32
CA SER A 272 4.32 13.74 7.52
C SER A 272 3.04 12.90 7.48
N LEU A 273 2.33 12.87 6.34
CA LEU A 273 1.16 12.01 6.15
C LEU A 273 1.51 10.53 6.27
N LEU A 274 2.63 10.10 5.69
CA LEU A 274 3.10 8.72 5.78
C LEU A 274 3.51 8.34 7.22
N CYS A 275 4.11 9.26 7.99
CA CYS A 275 4.40 9.06 9.41
C CYS A 275 3.13 8.90 10.25
N ILE A 276 2.10 9.69 9.99
CA ILE A 276 0.81 9.56 10.66
C ILE A 276 0.18 8.22 10.28
N LEU A 277 0.21 7.87 8.99
CA LEU A 277 -0.36 6.62 8.49
C LEU A 277 0.33 5.39 9.10
N THR A 278 1.67 5.38 9.16
CA THR A 278 2.42 4.29 9.80
C THR A 278 2.07 4.16 11.27
N ALA A 279 2.02 5.28 12.01
CA ALA A 279 1.65 5.29 13.41
C ALA A 279 0.25 4.70 13.64
N LEU A 280 -0.73 5.12 12.84
CA LEU A 280 -2.09 4.60 12.91
C LEU A 280 -2.17 3.10 12.59
N HIS A 281 -1.46 2.62 11.58
CA HIS A 281 -1.42 1.19 11.26
C HIS A 281 -0.73 0.35 12.34
N ILE A 282 0.28 0.89 13.03
CA ILE A 282 0.91 0.23 14.19
C ILE A 282 -0.08 0.10 15.35
N LEU A 283 -0.89 1.14 15.57
CA LEU A 283 -1.92 1.16 16.60
C LEU A 283 -3.07 0.21 16.30
N THR A 284 -3.39 -0.02 15.02
CA THR A 284 -4.41 -1.01 14.65
C THR A 284 -3.89 -2.43 14.81
N GLY A 285 -4.54 -3.24 15.66
CA GLY A 285 -4.18 -4.65 15.88
C GLY A 285 -3.43 -4.88 17.19
N GLN A 286 -2.23 -5.46 17.13
CA GLN A 286 -1.46 -5.82 18.33
C GLN A 286 -0.97 -4.60 19.15
N GLY A 287 -0.93 -3.42 18.53
CA GLY A 287 -0.52 -2.17 19.19
C GLY A 287 -1.59 -1.51 20.06
N GLU A 288 -2.87 -1.94 19.98
CA GLU A 288 -3.94 -1.39 20.84
C GLU A 288 -3.67 -1.66 22.32
N ALA A 289 -3.04 -2.80 22.63
CA ALA A 289 -2.68 -3.18 23.99
C ALA A 289 -1.63 -2.25 24.63
N LEU A 290 -0.83 -1.56 23.82
CA LEU A 290 0.26 -0.70 24.31
C LEU A 290 -0.20 0.70 24.74
N ASN A 291 -1.49 1.07 24.58
CA ASN A 291 -2.06 2.35 25.00
C ASN A 291 -1.17 3.58 24.68
N LEU A 292 -0.50 3.58 23.52
CA LEU A 292 0.38 4.68 23.11
C LEU A 292 -0.42 5.97 22.89
N ASP A 293 0.18 7.11 23.27
CA ASP A 293 -0.49 8.42 23.12
C ASP A 293 -0.56 8.87 21.65
N VAL A 294 -1.78 8.92 21.13
CA VAL A 294 -2.13 9.28 19.75
C VAL A 294 -2.42 10.77 19.57
N ARG A 295 -2.53 11.53 20.65
CA ARG A 295 -2.97 12.93 20.65
C ARG A 295 -2.13 13.81 19.71
N ASP A 296 -0.81 13.68 19.75
CA ASP A 296 0.10 14.43 18.89
C ASP A 296 -0.19 14.23 17.39
N PHE A 297 -0.65 13.04 17.00
CA PHE A 297 -1.00 12.75 15.61
C PHE A 297 -2.33 13.39 15.20
N PHE A 298 -3.26 13.61 16.14
CA PHE A 298 -4.46 14.42 15.89
C PHE A 298 -4.11 15.88 15.67
N TYR A 299 -3.25 16.45 16.52
CA TYR A 299 -2.79 17.82 16.36
C TYR A 299 -2.04 18.01 15.03
N GLN A 300 -1.12 17.10 14.71
CA GLN A 300 -0.40 17.18 13.44
C GLN A 300 -1.32 17.06 12.23
N LEU A 301 -2.23 16.08 12.21
CA LEU A 301 -3.10 15.93 11.04
C LEU A 301 -3.98 17.16 10.86
N TYR A 302 -4.45 17.77 11.95
CA TYR A 302 -5.24 18.99 11.92
C TYR A 302 -4.44 20.17 11.36
N ALA A 303 -3.20 20.34 11.79
CA ALA A 303 -2.27 21.38 11.32
C ALA A 303 -1.81 21.18 9.86
N LEU A 304 -1.80 19.94 9.36
CA LEU A 304 -1.44 19.64 7.96
C LEU A 304 -2.57 19.93 6.96
N LEU A 305 -3.82 20.06 7.39
CA LEU A 305 -4.95 20.27 6.48
C LEU A 305 -4.86 21.58 5.67
N PRO A 306 -4.54 22.76 6.26
CA PRO A 306 -4.42 24.00 5.50
C PRO A 306 -3.28 23.99 4.46
N PRO A 307 -2.04 23.55 4.76
CA PRO A 307 -1.00 23.49 3.73
C PRO A 307 -1.29 22.43 2.65
N LEU A 308 -2.00 21.34 2.97
CA LEU A 308 -2.49 20.39 1.97
C LEU A 308 -3.59 20.98 1.08
N ALA A 309 -4.43 21.88 1.59
CA ALA A 309 -5.40 22.62 0.78
C ALA A 309 -4.74 23.60 -0.19
N ALA A 310 -3.60 24.16 0.20
CA ALA A 310 -2.79 25.02 -0.67
C ALA A 310 -1.94 24.26 -1.70
N ALA A 311 -1.79 22.93 -1.55
CA ALA A 311 -0.92 22.12 -2.42
C ALA A 311 -1.58 21.78 -3.77
N PRO A 312 -1.02 22.23 -4.91
CA PRO A 312 -1.62 21.95 -6.22
C PRO A 312 -1.49 20.48 -6.68
N GLN A 313 -0.60 19.70 -6.05
CA GLN A 313 -0.29 18.31 -6.43
C GLN A 313 -0.98 17.26 -5.54
N ILE A 314 -2.05 17.60 -4.82
CA ILE A 314 -2.69 16.67 -3.87
C ILE A 314 -3.20 15.36 -4.52
N GLU A 315 -3.62 15.41 -5.79
CA GLU A 315 -4.04 14.24 -6.58
C GLU A 315 -2.91 13.64 -7.44
N ALA A 316 -1.68 14.13 -7.32
CA ALA A 316 -0.57 13.61 -8.10
C ALA A 316 -0.26 12.17 -7.68
N THR A 317 -0.39 11.26 -8.64
CA THR A 317 -0.04 9.84 -8.49
C THR A 317 1.30 9.51 -9.12
N ARG A 318 1.83 10.38 -9.99
CA ARG A 318 3.13 10.19 -10.64
C ARG A 318 4.27 10.66 -9.75
N MET A 319 5.24 9.77 -9.52
CA MET A 319 6.49 10.07 -8.81
C MET A 319 7.28 11.24 -9.41
N SER A 320 7.12 11.52 -10.71
CA SER A 320 7.77 12.67 -11.35
C SER A 320 7.17 14.03 -10.98
N LEU A 321 5.91 14.04 -10.53
CA LEU A 321 5.12 15.23 -10.20
C LEU A 321 5.00 15.44 -8.69
N LEU A 322 5.34 14.44 -7.88
CA LEU A 322 5.38 14.53 -6.43
C LEU A 322 6.60 15.37 -6.01
N SER A 323 6.37 16.41 -5.21
CA SER A 323 7.41 17.24 -4.59
C SER A 323 8.11 16.48 -3.46
N ASP A 324 8.62 15.29 -3.75
CA ASP A 324 9.12 14.34 -2.75
C ASP A 324 10.46 14.78 -2.12
N GLY A 325 10.90 16.03 -2.29
CA GLY A 325 12.27 16.44 -1.96
C GLY A 325 13.34 15.62 -2.71
N THR A 326 12.93 14.78 -3.67
CA THR A 326 13.76 13.84 -4.43
C THR A 326 14.24 14.41 -5.75
N ARG A 327 13.80 15.63 -6.11
CA ARG A 327 14.25 16.35 -7.28
C ARG A 327 14.70 17.73 -6.85
N TYR A 328 15.95 18.10 -7.16
CA TYR A 328 16.26 19.49 -7.45
C TYR A 328 15.15 19.99 -8.36
N VAL A 329 14.52 21.11 -7.99
CA VAL A 329 13.44 21.75 -8.75
C VAL A 329 13.83 21.79 -10.23
N VAL A 330 13.32 20.84 -11.01
CA VAL A 330 13.29 20.98 -12.46
C VAL A 330 12.02 21.74 -12.68
N TYR A 331 12.15 23.02 -13.02
CA TYR A 331 11.05 23.77 -13.60
C TYR A 331 10.62 23.03 -14.86
N LEU A 332 9.62 22.16 -14.74
CA LEU A 332 8.96 21.58 -15.89
C LEU A 332 8.32 22.74 -16.63
N THR A 333 8.60 22.82 -17.92
CA THR A 333 7.96 23.83 -18.75
C THR A 333 6.45 23.53 -18.83
N PRO A 334 5.57 24.54 -18.98
CA PRO A 334 4.12 24.32 -19.10
C PRO A 334 3.73 23.28 -20.15
N ALA A 335 4.56 23.10 -21.19
CA ALA A 335 4.37 22.11 -22.25
C ALA A 335 4.55 20.65 -21.76
N GLU A 336 5.49 20.39 -20.84
CA GLU A 336 5.74 19.03 -20.33
C GLU A 336 4.67 18.59 -19.33
N VAL A 337 4.12 19.54 -18.55
CA VAL A 337 2.96 19.31 -17.68
C VAL A 337 1.69 19.05 -18.52
N ALA A 338 1.49 19.79 -19.61
CA ALA A 338 0.40 19.57 -20.54
C ALA A 338 0.50 18.20 -21.25
N ALA A 339 1.70 17.78 -21.67
CA ALA A 339 1.94 16.47 -22.26
C ALA A 339 1.67 15.31 -21.28
N ALA A 340 2.07 15.47 -20.02
CA ALA A 340 1.81 14.49 -18.97
C ALA A 340 0.30 14.35 -18.67
N ASN A 341 -0.43 15.46 -18.64
CA ASN A 341 -1.88 15.45 -18.41
C ASN A 341 -2.66 14.92 -19.63
N ALA A 342 -2.22 15.25 -20.84
CA ALA A 342 -2.78 14.73 -22.09
C ALA A 342 -2.65 13.19 -22.18
N ALA A 343 -1.49 12.63 -21.83
CA ALA A 343 -1.29 11.18 -21.79
C ALA A 343 -2.27 10.46 -20.84
N THR A 344 -2.63 11.11 -19.73
CA THR A 344 -3.56 10.59 -18.71
C THR A 344 -5.03 10.64 -19.20
N ALA A 345 -5.37 11.63 -20.03
CA ALA A 345 -6.69 11.73 -20.67
C ALA A 345 -6.88 10.67 -21.76
N THR A 346 -5.84 10.37 -22.56
CA THR A 346 -5.91 9.29 -23.57
C THR A 346 -6.10 7.90 -22.95
N ALA A 347 -5.52 7.64 -21.77
CA ALA A 347 -5.67 6.36 -21.07
C ALA A 347 -7.09 6.15 -20.51
N THR A 348 -7.84 7.22 -20.25
CA THR A 348 -9.23 7.15 -19.77
C THR A 348 -10.25 7.18 -20.90
N ALA A 349 -9.90 7.68 -22.09
CA ALA A 349 -10.75 7.67 -23.28
C ALA A 349 -10.71 6.34 -24.06
N GLY A 350 -9.65 5.53 -23.93
CA GLY A 350 -9.48 4.29 -24.70
C GLY A 350 -10.37 3.10 -24.30
N ALA A 351 -11.20 3.23 -23.26
CA ALA A 351 -12.00 2.11 -22.75
C ALA A 351 -13.40 1.97 -23.39
N THR A 352 -13.83 2.90 -24.25
CA THR A 352 -15.17 2.86 -24.86
C THR A 352 -15.18 3.39 -26.29
N ALA A 353 -14.83 2.55 -27.30
CA ALA A 353 -15.44 2.55 -28.63
C ALA A 353 -14.77 1.55 -29.60
N THR A 354 -15.59 0.60 -30.06
CA THR A 354 -15.67 0.05 -31.43
C THR A 354 -14.53 -0.76 -32.05
N ALA A 355 -14.84 -2.04 -32.19
CA ALA A 355 -14.47 -2.92 -33.28
C ALA A 355 -14.80 -2.34 -34.67
N ALA A 356 -13.91 -2.55 -35.66
CA ALA A 356 -14.17 -3.11 -36.99
C ALA A 356 -13.05 -2.79 -38.01
N ALA A 357 -12.59 -3.84 -38.70
CA ALA A 357 -12.00 -3.87 -40.05
C ALA A 357 -10.62 -3.23 -40.34
N ALA A 358 -9.60 -4.07 -40.56
CA ALA A 358 -9.02 -4.35 -41.90
C ALA A 358 -7.79 -5.30 -41.82
N ALA A 359 -7.80 -6.33 -42.68
CA ALA A 359 -6.82 -7.38 -43.03
C ALA A 359 -5.45 -6.84 -43.58
N LEU A 360 -4.27 -7.50 -43.64
CA LEU A 360 -3.61 -8.77 -43.25
C LEU A 360 -2.10 -8.66 -43.73
N PRO A 361 -1.22 -9.70 -43.74
CA PRO A 361 -0.41 -10.36 -42.68
C PRO A 361 1.13 -10.13 -42.78
N THR A 362 1.91 -10.45 -41.73
CA THR A 362 3.12 -11.34 -41.83
C THR A 362 3.73 -11.69 -40.45
N THR A 363 3.84 -13.00 -40.19
CA THR A 363 4.83 -13.76 -39.37
C THR A 363 4.90 -13.62 -37.84
N THR A 364 4.12 -14.49 -37.17
CA THR A 364 4.49 -15.43 -36.09
C THR A 364 5.52 -15.00 -35.01
N ALA A 365 5.01 -14.57 -33.86
CA ALA A 365 5.61 -14.80 -32.54
C ALA A 365 4.47 -15.00 -31.51
N ASP A 366 4.68 -15.90 -30.55
CA ASP A 366 3.72 -16.44 -29.57
C ASP A 366 2.90 -15.39 -28.77
N PRO A 367 1.64 -15.69 -28.38
CA PRO A 367 0.68 -14.69 -27.89
C PRO A 367 0.70 -14.39 -26.37
N ASP A 368 1.64 -14.90 -25.58
CA ASP A 368 1.56 -14.80 -24.09
C ASP A 368 2.66 -13.95 -23.42
N LEU A 369 3.50 -13.21 -24.15
CA LEU A 369 4.71 -12.59 -23.55
C LEU A 369 4.90 -11.08 -23.68
N ASP A 370 4.03 -10.34 -24.35
CA ASP A 370 4.14 -8.88 -24.41
C ASP A 370 2.74 -8.25 -24.32
N ASP A 371 2.23 -8.08 -23.09
CA ASP A 371 1.22 -7.07 -22.84
C ASP A 371 1.93 -5.75 -22.47
N PRO A 372 2.02 -4.77 -23.39
CA PRO A 372 2.73 -3.50 -23.15
C PRO A 372 2.06 -2.63 -22.07
N ALA A 373 0.85 -2.98 -21.62
CA ALA A 373 0.11 -2.27 -20.58
C ALA A 373 0.67 -2.51 -19.15
N ASP A 374 1.27 -3.66 -18.88
CA ASP A 374 1.73 -4.03 -17.53
C ASP A 374 3.07 -3.36 -17.12
N GLY A 375 3.81 -2.82 -18.08
CA GLY A 375 5.14 -2.23 -17.85
C GLY A 375 5.12 -0.81 -17.28
N ALA A 376 4.03 -0.06 -17.47
CA ALA A 376 3.92 1.35 -17.08
C ALA A 376 3.10 1.56 -15.80
N ALA A 377 2.01 0.78 -15.61
CA ALA A 377 0.99 1.10 -14.61
C ALA A 377 1.49 1.12 -13.15
N TRP A 378 2.42 0.26 -12.75
CA TRP A 378 2.81 0.12 -11.35
C TRP A 378 3.93 1.07 -10.90
N GLU A 379 4.79 1.53 -11.82
CA GLU A 379 5.82 2.55 -11.49
C GLU A 379 5.19 3.95 -11.39
N GLU A 380 3.97 4.07 -11.91
CA GLU A 380 3.29 5.32 -12.23
C GLU A 380 2.13 5.68 -11.28
N THR A 381 1.60 4.75 -10.48
CA THR A 381 0.54 5.03 -9.48
C THR A 381 1.06 4.90 -8.06
N VAL A 382 1.67 5.96 -7.56
CA VAL A 382 1.89 6.20 -6.14
C VAL A 382 0.56 6.59 -5.50
N ARG A 383 0.31 6.18 -4.25
CA ARG A 383 -0.84 6.71 -3.49
C ARG A 383 -0.75 8.23 -3.44
N SER A 384 -1.80 8.91 -3.90
CA SER A 384 -1.85 10.38 -3.88
C SER A 384 -1.85 10.90 -2.43
N GLU A 385 -1.47 12.16 -2.22
CA GLU A 385 -1.56 12.76 -0.88
C GLU A 385 -3.00 12.78 -0.38
N ALA A 386 -3.98 12.97 -1.27
CA ALA A 386 -5.40 12.81 -0.98
C ALA A 386 -5.72 11.39 -0.47
N ASP A 387 -5.19 10.34 -1.12
CA ASP A 387 -5.43 8.97 -0.66
C ASP A 387 -4.87 8.71 0.73
N LEU A 388 -3.64 9.17 0.98
CA LEU A 388 -3.00 9.05 2.29
C LEU A 388 -3.78 9.82 3.36
N LEU A 389 -4.20 11.05 3.07
CA LEU A 389 -4.99 11.88 3.97
C LEU A 389 -6.31 11.19 4.37
N PHE A 390 -7.08 10.72 3.39
CA PHE A 390 -8.36 10.06 3.67
C PHE A 390 -8.19 8.69 4.35
N GLU A 391 -7.10 7.97 4.09
CA GLU A 391 -6.78 6.73 4.81
C GLU A 391 -6.46 7.04 6.29
N CYS A 392 -5.66 8.07 6.57
CA CYS A 392 -5.41 8.55 7.94
C CYS A 392 -6.72 8.95 8.64
N LEU A 393 -7.52 9.80 8.01
CA LEU A 393 -8.82 10.24 8.56
C LEU A 393 -9.76 9.06 8.83
N HIS A 394 -9.80 8.08 7.92
CA HIS A 394 -10.61 6.87 8.10
C HIS A 394 -10.13 6.06 9.30
N LEU A 395 -8.82 5.80 9.42
CA LEU A 395 -8.27 5.04 10.56
C LEU A 395 -8.47 5.77 11.89
N MET A 396 -8.41 7.10 11.90
CA MET A 396 -8.57 7.92 13.10
C MET A 396 -10.01 8.00 13.58
N PHE A 397 -10.96 8.28 12.69
CA PHE A 397 -12.34 8.59 13.06
C PHE A 397 -13.35 7.49 12.75
N LEU A 398 -13.15 6.71 11.69
CA LEU A 398 -14.09 5.65 11.28
C LEU A 398 -13.62 4.25 11.67
N GLY A 399 -12.34 4.08 11.98
CA GLY A 399 -11.75 2.83 12.46
C GLY A 399 -12.24 2.37 13.84
N ARG A 400 -11.64 1.28 14.33
CA ARG A 400 -11.89 0.69 15.66
C ARG A 400 -11.24 1.47 16.81
N THR A 401 -10.61 2.61 16.52
CA THR A 401 -9.97 3.49 17.49
C THR A 401 -10.97 4.07 18.49
N LYS A 402 -10.47 4.45 19.68
CA LYS A 402 -11.25 5.09 20.75
C LYS A 402 -12.05 6.27 20.17
N VAL A 403 -13.33 6.37 20.57
CA VAL A 403 -14.25 7.42 20.11
C VAL A 403 -13.62 8.79 20.38
N ALA A 404 -13.28 9.53 19.31
CA ALA A 404 -12.77 10.89 19.42
C ALA A 404 -13.81 11.83 20.05
N SER A 405 -13.34 12.88 20.75
CA SER A 405 -14.20 13.90 21.35
C SER A 405 -14.98 14.65 20.28
N VAL A 406 -16.25 14.99 20.56
CA VAL A 406 -17.13 15.69 19.61
C VAL A 406 -16.53 17.02 19.14
N PRO A 407 -15.96 17.89 20.00
CA PRO A 407 -15.33 19.13 19.54
C PRO A 407 -14.19 18.87 18.55
N ARG A 408 -13.36 17.86 18.79
CA ARG A 408 -12.26 17.51 17.87
C ARG A 408 -12.80 17.08 16.51
N VAL A 409 -13.82 16.23 16.47
CA VAL A 409 -14.43 15.81 15.19
C VAL A 409 -15.04 17.01 14.45
N ALA A 410 -15.70 17.93 15.19
CA ALA A 410 -16.26 19.15 14.63
C ALA A 410 -15.19 20.08 14.02
N ALA A 411 -14.04 20.23 14.70
CA ALA A 411 -12.90 21.00 14.19
C ALA A 411 -12.43 20.45 12.84
N PHE A 412 -12.23 19.14 12.75
CA PHE A 412 -11.85 18.48 11.51
C PHE A 412 -12.93 18.64 10.42
N CYS A 413 -14.22 18.50 10.76
CA CYS A 413 -15.30 18.72 9.79
C CYS A 413 -15.25 20.14 9.21
N LYS A 414 -15.10 21.16 10.07
CA LYS A 414 -15.03 22.56 9.65
C LYS A 414 -13.82 22.82 8.76
N ARG A 415 -12.62 22.38 9.17
CA ARG A 415 -11.39 22.57 8.40
C ARG A 415 -11.39 21.78 7.08
N LEU A 416 -11.99 20.58 7.05
CA LEU A 416 -12.20 19.81 5.82
C LEU A 416 -13.18 20.49 4.86
N ALA A 417 -14.24 21.12 5.36
CA ALA A 417 -15.18 21.88 4.54
C ALA A 417 -14.52 23.10 3.92
N VAL A 418 -13.67 23.81 4.67
CA VAL A 418 -12.82 24.90 4.16
C VAL A 418 -11.82 24.38 3.11
N GLY A 419 -11.18 23.24 3.37
CA GLY A 419 -10.27 22.59 2.42
C GLY A 419 -10.96 22.18 1.11
N ALA A 420 -12.21 21.70 1.19
CA ALA A 420 -13.00 21.29 0.02
C ALA A 420 -13.27 22.43 -0.97
N LEU A 421 -13.23 23.70 -0.53
CA LEU A 421 -13.33 24.86 -1.42
C LEU A 421 -12.09 25.05 -2.30
N HIS A 422 -10.94 24.55 -1.86
CA HIS A 422 -9.64 24.73 -2.53
C HIS A 422 -9.20 23.49 -3.30
N TRP A 423 -9.75 22.32 -2.97
CA TRP A 423 -9.36 21.05 -3.56
C TRP A 423 -9.98 20.79 -4.94
N PRO A 424 -9.33 19.95 -5.77
CA PRO A 424 -9.92 19.49 -7.03
C PRO A 424 -11.22 18.69 -6.79
N PRO A 425 -12.09 18.56 -7.81
CA PRO A 425 -13.45 18.04 -7.63
C PRO A 425 -13.52 16.61 -7.09
N ARG A 426 -12.52 15.76 -7.35
CA ARG A 426 -12.52 14.37 -6.83
C ARG A 426 -12.23 14.36 -5.34
N THR A 427 -11.21 15.11 -4.89
CA THR A 427 -10.84 15.25 -3.49
C THR A 427 -11.90 16.02 -2.69
N ALA A 428 -12.47 17.10 -3.24
CA ALA A 428 -13.56 17.85 -2.62
C ALA A 428 -14.81 16.99 -2.39
N ALA A 429 -15.23 16.20 -3.39
CA ALA A 429 -16.36 15.28 -3.22
C ALA A 429 -16.09 14.23 -2.13
N ARG A 430 -14.87 13.66 -2.06
CA ARG A 430 -14.47 12.73 -1.00
C ARG A 430 -14.50 13.38 0.39
N ALA A 431 -14.14 14.65 0.50
CA ALA A 431 -14.19 15.40 1.75
C ALA A 431 -15.63 15.51 2.26
N ILE A 432 -16.57 15.91 1.39
CA ILE A 432 -17.98 16.04 1.74
C ILE A 432 -18.59 14.68 2.10
N ASP A 433 -18.31 13.64 1.31
CA ASP A 433 -18.74 12.26 1.60
C ASP A 433 -18.18 11.76 2.94
N PHE A 434 -16.96 12.15 3.29
CA PHE A 434 -16.35 11.81 4.58
C PHE A 434 -17.04 12.54 5.73
N ILE A 435 -17.34 13.84 5.59
CA ILE A 435 -18.11 14.61 6.60
C ILE A 435 -19.49 13.97 6.80
N TYR A 436 -20.17 13.55 5.73
CA TYR A 436 -21.44 12.83 5.82
C TYR A 436 -21.32 11.53 6.66
N ARG A 437 -20.24 10.76 6.48
CA ARG A 437 -19.98 9.56 7.31
C ARG A 437 -19.72 9.91 8.77
N LEU A 438 -19.07 11.05 9.04
CA LEU A 438 -18.85 11.54 10.39
C LEU A 438 -20.16 11.94 11.07
N LEU A 439 -21.06 12.65 10.37
CA LEU A 439 -22.39 12.98 10.88
C LEU A 439 -23.21 11.74 11.28
N ILE A 440 -23.13 10.67 10.48
CA ILE A 440 -23.78 9.38 10.79
C ILE A 440 -23.21 8.74 12.07
N LYS A 441 -21.90 8.82 12.27
CA LYS A 441 -21.23 8.23 13.44
C LYS A 441 -21.40 9.10 14.70
N TYR A 442 -21.41 10.42 14.55
CA TYR A 442 -21.42 11.41 15.63
C TYR A 442 -22.65 12.33 15.51
N PRO A 443 -23.80 11.95 16.08
CA PRO A 443 -25.05 12.70 15.91
C PRO A 443 -25.02 14.09 16.53
N ALA A 444 -24.12 14.34 17.49
CA ALA A 444 -23.95 15.66 18.10
C ALA A 444 -23.40 16.72 17.12
N LEU A 445 -22.89 16.31 15.96
CA LEU A 445 -22.38 17.23 14.92
C LEU A 445 -23.49 17.91 14.10
N ASP A 446 -24.76 17.52 14.27
CA ASP A 446 -25.86 18.13 13.52
C ASP A 446 -26.03 19.61 13.82
N CYS A 447 -25.55 20.09 14.98
CA CYS A 447 -25.47 21.51 15.31
C CYS A 447 -24.67 22.32 14.29
N LEU A 448 -23.75 21.70 13.54
CA LEU A 448 -22.96 22.37 12.50
C LEU A 448 -23.78 22.67 11.22
N LEU A 449 -24.95 22.04 11.05
CA LEU A 449 -25.85 22.24 9.90
C LEU A 449 -26.93 23.29 10.18
N SER A 450 -27.23 23.55 11.45
CA SER A 450 -28.24 24.52 11.87
C SER A 450 -27.61 25.86 12.21
N SER A 451 -28.14 26.96 11.68
CA SER A 451 -27.73 28.33 12.06
C SER A 451 -28.23 28.75 13.44
N ASP A 452 -29.32 28.13 13.90
CA ASP A 452 -30.11 28.63 15.04
C ASP A 452 -29.71 27.99 16.38
N GLU A 453 -29.03 26.84 16.33
CA GLU A 453 -28.53 26.10 17.50
C GLU A 453 -27.00 26.23 17.59
N GLN A 454 -26.48 27.43 17.88
CA GLN A 454 -25.08 27.57 18.27
C GLN A 454 -24.87 26.87 19.62
N ALA A 455 -24.29 25.67 19.59
CA ALA A 455 -24.07 24.85 20.78
C ALA A 455 -22.93 25.39 21.68
N GLY A 456 -22.10 26.29 21.17
CA GLY A 456 -20.95 26.87 21.89
C GLY A 456 -21.03 28.40 21.99
N SER A 457 -20.61 28.94 23.13
CA SER A 457 -20.38 30.38 23.31
C SER A 457 -18.98 30.77 22.81
N GLY A 458 -18.83 31.97 22.25
CA GLY A 458 -17.55 32.53 21.82
C GLY A 458 -17.33 32.55 20.30
N LEU A 459 -16.07 32.77 19.89
CA LEU A 459 -15.66 32.88 18.49
C LEU A 459 -14.86 31.64 18.06
N HIS A 460 -15.10 31.16 16.84
CA HIS A 460 -14.30 30.09 16.23
C HIS A 460 -12.95 30.64 15.74
N LEU A 461 -11.86 30.05 16.23
CA LEU A 461 -10.49 30.46 15.93
C LEU A 461 -9.88 29.53 14.86
N ALA A 462 -10.13 29.85 13.59
CA ALA A 462 -9.74 29.00 12.46
C ALA A 462 -8.21 28.82 12.29
N HIS A 463 -7.42 29.78 12.76
CA HIS A 463 -5.96 29.81 12.63
C HIS A 463 -5.21 28.98 13.68
N LEU A 464 -5.89 28.55 14.75
CA LEU A 464 -5.26 27.72 15.78
C LEU A 464 -5.09 26.29 15.27
N ASP A 465 -3.91 25.71 15.49
CA ASP A 465 -3.61 24.32 15.11
C ASP A 465 -3.98 23.28 16.18
N ASP A 466 -4.66 23.74 17.23
CA ASP A 466 -5.26 22.90 18.25
C ASP A 466 -6.78 22.72 18.00
N PRO A 467 -7.24 21.51 17.60
CA PRO A 467 -8.64 21.21 17.38
C PRO A 467 -9.47 21.26 18.67
N ASP A 468 -8.84 21.09 19.83
CA ASP A 468 -9.53 21.14 21.12
C ASP A 468 -9.76 22.61 21.58
N MET A 469 -9.00 23.57 21.05
CA MET A 469 -9.06 25.00 21.43
C MET A 469 -9.70 25.91 20.37
N CYS A 470 -9.91 25.42 19.15
CA CYS A 470 -10.45 26.23 18.04
C CYS A 470 -11.94 26.63 18.18
N ASN A 471 -12.66 26.08 19.16
CA ASN A 471 -14.10 26.27 19.39
C ASN A 471 -14.97 26.07 18.13
N PRO A 472 -14.99 24.85 17.57
CA PRO A 472 -15.63 24.57 16.28
C PRO A 472 -17.16 24.51 16.33
N LEU A 473 -17.75 24.40 17.53
CA LEU A 473 -19.19 24.37 17.72
C LEU A 473 -19.82 25.77 17.74
N ALA A 474 -19.00 26.83 17.77
CA ALA A 474 -19.43 28.21 17.63
C ALA A 474 -19.61 28.64 16.15
N THR A 475 -19.42 27.73 15.19
CA THR A 475 -19.56 28.01 13.76
C THR A 475 -20.41 26.94 13.05
N CYS A 476 -20.96 27.29 11.90
CA CYS A 476 -21.74 26.40 11.04
C CYS A 476 -20.97 26.13 9.74
N LEU A 477 -21.35 25.10 8.97
CA LEU A 477 -20.73 24.74 7.70
C LEU A 477 -21.20 25.64 6.53
N PHE A 478 -20.91 26.94 6.60
CA PHE A 478 -21.24 27.91 5.55
C PHE A 478 -20.65 27.54 4.18
N GLU A 479 -19.52 26.82 4.16
CA GLU A 479 -18.83 26.37 2.96
C GLU A 479 -19.71 25.49 2.06
N LEU A 480 -20.70 24.78 2.63
CA LEU A 480 -21.62 23.93 1.87
C LEU A 480 -22.45 24.70 0.87
N HIS A 481 -22.85 25.93 1.20
CA HIS A 481 -23.63 26.78 0.29
C HIS A 481 -22.80 27.19 -0.93
N TRP A 482 -21.52 27.47 -0.74
CA TRP A 482 -20.59 27.74 -1.84
C TRP A 482 -20.32 26.47 -2.68
N LEU A 483 -20.23 25.31 -2.03
CA LEU A 483 -20.04 24.02 -2.71
C LEU A 483 -21.27 23.58 -3.54
N GLN A 484 -22.48 24.06 -3.23
CA GLN A 484 -23.66 23.85 -4.08
C GLN A 484 -23.55 24.56 -5.43
N ILE A 485 -22.80 25.65 -5.51
CA ILE A 485 -22.61 26.46 -6.72
C ILE A 485 -21.32 26.03 -7.47
N HIS A 486 -20.65 24.98 -6.99
CA HIS A 486 -19.40 24.50 -7.57
C HIS A 486 -19.58 23.99 -9.01
N HIS A 487 -18.58 24.17 -9.89
CA HIS A 487 -18.68 23.81 -11.31
C HIS A 487 -18.94 22.31 -11.59
N SER A 488 -18.56 21.42 -10.67
CA SER A 488 -18.68 19.97 -10.84
C SER A 488 -19.99 19.43 -10.25
N PRO A 489 -20.83 18.71 -11.02
CA PRO A 489 -22.13 18.21 -10.57
C PRO A 489 -22.01 17.20 -9.42
N ARG A 490 -20.89 16.47 -9.35
CA ARG A 490 -20.63 15.50 -8.27
C ARG A 490 -20.48 16.19 -6.91
N VAL A 491 -19.82 17.35 -6.88
CA VAL A 491 -19.63 18.14 -5.66
C VAL A 491 -20.95 18.78 -5.24
N GLN A 492 -21.70 19.33 -6.21
CA GLN A 492 -23.04 19.87 -5.97
C GLN A 492 -23.98 18.83 -5.36
N ALA A 493 -24.04 17.63 -5.94
CA ALA A 493 -24.87 16.53 -5.45
C ALA A 493 -24.47 16.08 -4.03
N ALA A 494 -23.16 15.99 -3.75
CA ALA A 494 -22.67 15.65 -2.41
C ALA A 494 -23.04 16.74 -1.37
N ALA A 495 -22.86 18.02 -1.73
CA ALA A 495 -23.22 19.14 -0.86
C ALA A 495 -24.74 19.21 -0.61
N ALA A 496 -25.56 19.05 -1.65
CA ALA A 496 -27.02 19.01 -1.54
C ALA A 496 -27.49 17.84 -0.66
N ARG A 497 -26.89 16.66 -0.80
CA ARG A 497 -27.17 15.50 0.06
C ARG A 497 -26.85 15.77 1.52
N LEU A 498 -25.74 16.47 1.79
CA LEU A 498 -25.32 16.77 3.15
C LEU A 498 -26.21 17.85 3.80
N LEU A 499 -26.68 18.83 3.04
CA LEU A 499 -27.65 19.84 3.51
C LEU A 499 -29.06 19.26 3.69
N ALA A 500 -29.47 18.34 2.82
CA ALA A 500 -30.72 17.59 2.96
C ALA A 500 -30.63 16.44 3.98
N PHE A 501 -29.58 16.41 4.82
CA PHE A 501 -29.41 15.37 5.81
C PHE A 501 -30.54 15.40 6.83
N VAL A 502 -31.49 14.48 6.68
CA VAL A 502 -32.55 14.23 7.66
C VAL A 502 -32.28 12.87 8.31
N ARG A 503 -32.21 12.84 9.64
CA ARG A 503 -31.95 11.61 10.42
C ARG A 503 -32.90 10.44 10.08
N SER A 504 -34.08 10.70 9.49
CA SER A 504 -35.09 9.69 9.16
C SER A 504 -34.59 8.61 8.17
N GLU A 505 -33.59 8.89 7.34
CA GLU A 505 -33.02 7.90 6.41
C GLU A 505 -32.15 6.83 7.12
N THR A 506 -31.68 7.11 8.34
CA THR A 506 -30.70 6.24 9.03
C THR A 506 -31.29 4.94 9.60
N LYS A 507 -32.62 4.85 9.80
CA LYS A 507 -33.27 3.58 10.20
C LYS A 507 -33.23 2.53 9.09
N LYS A 508 -33.17 2.92 7.81
CA LYS A 508 -33.11 2.01 6.67
C LYS A 508 -31.72 1.46 6.35
N GLN A 509 -30.65 2.10 6.84
CA GLN A 509 -29.26 1.63 6.63
C GLN A 509 -28.70 0.83 7.81
N ARG A 510 -29.41 0.78 8.94
CA ARG A 510 -29.05 -0.01 10.14
C ARG A 510 -29.87 -1.30 10.29
N MET A 511 -30.91 -1.51 9.47
CA MET A 511 -31.52 -2.82 9.20
C MET A 511 -30.91 -3.38 7.92
#